data_AF-A0A519K012-F1
#
_entry.id   AF-A0A519K012-F1
#
_cell.length_a   1.000
_cell.length_b   1.000
_cell.length_c   1.000
_cell.angle_alpha   90.00
_cell.angle_beta   90.00
_cell.angle_gamma   90.00
#
_symmetry.space_group_name_H-M   'P 1'
#
loop_
_entity.id
_entity.type
_entity.pdbx_description
1 polymer ?
#
loop_
_entity_poly.entity_id
_entity_poly.type
_entity_poly.pdbx_seq_one_letter_code
_entity_poly.pdbx_strand_id
1 'polypeptide(L)' 'MILPIRAFGDSVLRKKAQEIDQDYPELKTLIENMFDTMNGANGIGLAAPQI' A
#
# COMPACT_ATOMS: atom_id res chain seq x y z
N MET A 1 -0.30 -7.50 8.77
CA MET A 1 -0.87 -8.54 7.87
C MET A 1 -0.36 -8.32 6.45
N ILE A 2 -0.04 -9.39 5.71
CA ILE A 2 0.38 -9.29 4.30
C ILE A 2 -0.83 -9.06 3.40
N LEU A 3 -0.77 -8.04 2.55
CA LEU A 3 -1.78 -7.65 1.57
C LEU A 3 -1.38 -8.10 0.16
N PRO A 4 -2.36 -8.36 -0.73
CA PRO A 4 -2.07 -8.76 -2.11
C PRO A 4 -1.48 -7.60 -2.91
N ILE A 5 -0.30 -7.79 -3.49
CA ILE A 5 0.33 -6.80 -4.37
C ILE A 5 -0.28 -6.88 -5.77
N ARG A 6 -0.68 -5.73 -6.32
CA ARG A 6 -1.22 -5.61 -7.67
C ARG A 6 -0.12 -5.78 -8.72
N ALA A 7 -0.40 -6.61 -9.72
CA ALA A 7 0.52 -6.85 -10.83
C ALA A 7 0.35 -5.80 -11.93
N PHE A 8 1.34 -5.72 -12.82
CA PHE A 8 1.31 -4.85 -13.99
C PHE A 8 0.02 -5.06 -14.82
N GLY A 9 -0.59 -3.94 -15.24
CA GLY A 9 -1.83 -3.94 -16.00
C GLY A 9 -3.07 -3.61 -15.18
N ASP A 10 -3.00 -3.65 -13.85
CA ASP A 10 -4.11 -3.22 -13.01
C ASP A 10 -4.35 -1.70 -13.16
N SER A 11 -5.60 -1.31 -13.40
CA SER A 11 -6.03 0.08 -13.58
C SER A 11 -5.73 0.97 -12.37
N VAL A 12 -5.70 0.40 -11.14
CA VAL A 12 -5.42 1.17 -9.92
C VAL A 12 -4.00 1.74 -9.90
N LEU A 13 -3.04 1.05 -10.53
CA LEU A 13 -1.64 1.48 -10.61
C LEU A 13 -1.45 2.73 -11.48
N ARG A 14 -2.47 3.15 -12.24
CA ARG A 14 -2.48 4.39 -13.04
C ARG A 14 -3.26 5.51 -12.38
N LYS A 15 -3.90 5.27 -11.24
CA LYS A 15 -4.69 6.30 -10.53
C LYS A 15 -3.77 7.13 -9.65
N LYS A 16 -4.04 8.44 -9.60
CA LYS A 16 -3.41 9.34 -8.63
C LYS A 16 -4.01 9.04 -7.25
N ALA A 17 -3.15 8.84 -6.25
CA ALA A 17 -3.59 8.71 -4.87
C ALA A 17 -4.22 10.02 -4.37
N GLN A 18 -5.14 9.89 -3.42
CA GLN A 18 -5.73 11.03 -2.74
C GLN A 18 -4.84 11.45 -1.58
N GLU A 19 -4.77 12.76 -1.33
CA GLU A 19 -4.16 13.27 -0.11
C GLU A 19 -5.07 12.95 1.08
N ILE A 20 -4.46 12.51 2.17
CA ILE A 20 -5.14 12.17 3.42
C ILE A 20 -4.39 12.83 4.57
N ASP A 21 -5.13 13.21 5.61
CA ASP A 21 -4.59 13.76 6.84
C ASP A 21 -4.16 12.63 7.81
N GLN A 22 -3.45 12.99 8.88
CA GLN A 22 -2.91 12.02 9.85
C GLN A 22 -3.99 11.32 10.69
N ASP A 23 -5.20 11.88 10.73
CA ASP A 23 -6.38 11.35 11.41
C ASP A 23 -7.21 10.40 10.54
N TYR A 24 -6.73 10.09 9.32
CA TYR A 24 -7.41 9.16 8.43
C TYR A 24 -7.66 7.81 9.13
N PRO A 25 -8.91 7.30 9.11
CA PRO A 25 -9.26 6.07 9.80
C PRO A 25 -8.33 4.91 9.42
N GLU A 26 -7.82 4.21 10.43
CA GLU A 26 -6.96 3.03 10.27
C GLU A 26 -5.60 3.28 9.59
N LEU A 27 -5.16 4.54 9.43
CA LEU A 27 -3.89 4.87 8.78
C LEU A 27 -2.69 4.12 9.37
N LYS A 28 -2.61 4.04 10.70
CA LYS A 28 -1.53 3.32 11.39
C LYS A 28 -1.51 1.83 11.03
N THR A 29 -2.68 1.19 11.03
CA THR A 29 -2.83 -0.22 10.67
C THR A 29 -2.49 -0.46 9.21
N LEU A 30 -2.87 0.46 8.31
CA LEU A 30 -2.49 0.39 6.90
C LEU A 30 -0.96 0.46 6.73
N ILE A 31 -0.29 1.39 7.41
CA ILE A 31 1.18 1.54 7.37
C ILE A 31 1.86 0.26 7.86
N GLU A 32 1.42 -0.30 8.99
CA GLU A 32 1.96 -1.56 9.52
C GLU A 32 1.80 -2.71 8.51
N ASN A 33 0.62 -2.85 7.90
CA ASN A 33 0.37 -3.85 6.86
C ASN A 33 1.24 -3.63 5.61
N MET A 34 1.51 -2.37 5.22
CA MET A 34 2.39 -2.05 4.09
C MET A 34 3.83 -2.47 4.35
N PHE A 35 4.36 -2.24 5.55
CA PHE A 35 5.69 -2.72 5.93
C PHE A 35 5.78 -4.24 5.95
N ASP A 36 4.79 -4.92 6.53
CA ASP A 36 4.72 -6.38 6.52
C ASP A 36 4.72 -6.94 5.08
N THR A 37 3.91 -6.33 4.20
CA THR A 37 3.77 -6.73 2.80
C THR A 37 5.07 -6.50 2.02
N MET A 38 5.70 -5.34 2.20
CA MET A 38 6.98 -5.01 1.58
C MET A 38 8.09 -5.98 1.99
N ASN A 39 8.22 -6.25 3.29
CA ASN A 39 9.20 -7.19 3.82
C ASN A 39 8.92 -8.62 3.34
N GLY A 40 7.66 -9.06 3.34
CA GLY A 40 7.24 -10.37 2.85
C GLY A 40 7.53 -10.59 1.36
N ALA A 41 7.59 -9.50 0.57
CA ALA A 41 7.94 -9.52 -0.85
C ALA A 41 9.44 -9.26 -1.12
N ASN A 42 10.28 -9.16 -0.07
CA ASN A 42 11.69 -8.75 -0.17
C ASN A 42 11.88 -7.41 -0.94
N GLY A 43 10.93 -6.48 -0.79
CA GLY A 43 10.96 -5.16 -1.41
C GLY A 43 11.69 -4.11 -0.56
N ILE A 44 11.99 -2.96 -1.16
CA ILE A 44 12.61 -1.80 -0.49
C ILE A 44 11.70 -0.56 -0.44
N GLY A 45 10.51 -0.64 -1.02
CA GLY A 45 9.49 0.40 -1.01
C GLY A 45 8.13 -0.13 -1.46
N LEU A 46 7.06 0.45 -0.93
CA LEU A 46 5.68 0.11 -1.28
C LEU A 46 4.80 1.37 -1.17
N ALA A 47 3.94 1.59 -2.16
CA ALA A 47 2.96 2.67 -2.20
C ALA A 47 1.54 2.13 -2.04
N ALA A 48 0.64 2.92 -1.45
CA ALA A 48 -0.73 2.49 -1.16
C ALA A 48 -1.51 1.97 -2.40
N PRO A 49 -1.40 2.55 -3.61
CA PRO A 49 -2.09 1.99 -4.78
C PRO A 49 -1.61 0.59 -5.21
N GLN A 50 -0.49 0.10 -4.69
CA GLN A 50 0.06 -1.21 -5.02
C GLN A 50 -0.62 -2.36 -4.26
N ILE A 51 -1.51 -2.07 -3.31
CA ILE A 51 -2.24 -3.05 -2.48
C ILE A 51 -3.76 -2.82 -2.59
#